data_AF-A0A7W9TDR2-F1
#
_entry.id   AF-A0A7W9TDR2-F1
#
_cell.length_a   1.000
_cell.length_b   1.000
_cell.length_c   1.000
_cell.angle_alpha   90.00
_cell.angle_beta   90.00
_cell.angle_gamma   90.00
#
_symmetry.space_group_name_H-M   'P 1'
#
loop_
_entity.id
_entity.type
_entity.pdbx_description
1 polymer ?
#
loop_
_entity_poly.entity_id
_entity_poly.type
_entity_poly.pdbx_seq_one_letter_code
_entity_poly.pdbx_strand_id
1 'polypeptide(L)'
;MSRSLGALTLVGALALVPLLPSAAGAAEAPAAPPVAASAQLKAAPVGVWNGTVSFPNGQIEARVSFRANGTLCLIAPPPGPDGGIEGQGTWHTTGRNTFTFTVKERFFDGAGNTTGYLRATHRATLRGDRITTVGEGAFLDAAGHEEDSFPVTSQMRRESRKDAC
;
A
#
# COMPACT_ATOMS: atom_id res chain seq x y z
N MET A 1 23.37 -19.41 -64.84
CA MET A 1 22.35 -20.18 -65.58
C MET A 1 21.19 -19.25 -65.87
N SER A 2 21.23 -18.62 -67.05
CA SER A 2 20.14 -17.81 -67.60
C SER A 2 19.16 -18.73 -68.33
N ARG A 3 17.86 -18.56 -68.10
CA ARG A 3 16.83 -18.83 -69.12
C ARG A 3 15.73 -17.77 -69.04
N SER A 4 15.44 -17.28 -70.24
CA SER A 4 14.55 -16.19 -70.60
C SER A 4 13.18 -16.75 -71.02
N LEU A 5 12.25 -15.82 -71.28
CA LEU A 5 11.01 -15.94 -72.08
C LEU A 5 9.86 -16.76 -71.45
N GLY A 6 8.59 -16.39 -71.60
CA GLY A 6 8.01 -15.44 -72.54
C GLY A 6 6.53 -15.15 -72.23
N ALA A 7 6.03 -14.17 -72.96
CA ALA A 7 4.69 -13.61 -72.91
C ALA A 7 3.58 -14.61 -73.23
N LEU A 8 2.36 -14.36 -72.75
CA LEU A 8 1.16 -14.37 -73.61
C LEU A 8 -0.04 -13.72 -72.92
N THR A 9 -0.84 -13.08 -73.77
CA THR A 9 -1.89 -12.09 -73.52
C THR A 9 -3.31 -12.66 -73.60
N LEU A 10 -4.24 -11.91 -72.97
CA LEU A 10 -5.64 -11.61 -73.35
C LEU A 10 -6.83 -12.52 -72.92
N VAL A 11 -7.70 -11.87 -72.13
CA VAL A 11 -9.19 -11.74 -72.20
C VAL A 11 -10.09 -12.93 -71.87
N GLY A 12 -11.02 -12.70 -70.92
CA GLY A 12 -12.23 -13.53 -70.75
C GLY A 12 -13.16 -13.09 -69.62
N ALA A 13 -14.12 -12.22 -69.96
CA ALA A 13 -15.52 -12.08 -69.50
C ALA A 13 -15.95 -12.12 -68.01
N LEU A 14 -16.81 -11.16 -67.67
CA LEU A 14 -17.66 -11.07 -66.47
C LEU A 14 -18.58 -12.29 -66.27
N ALA A 15 -18.76 -12.69 -65.00
CA ALA A 15 -20.01 -13.25 -64.50
C ALA A 15 -20.24 -12.80 -63.04
N LEU A 16 -21.31 -12.04 -62.81
CA LEU A 16 -21.86 -11.71 -61.49
C LEU A 16 -22.59 -12.94 -60.92
N VAL A 17 -22.28 -13.33 -59.68
CA VAL A 17 -23.21 -14.06 -58.78
C VAL A 17 -22.96 -13.62 -57.33
N PRO A 18 -23.87 -12.86 -56.68
CA PRO A 18 -23.85 -12.72 -55.24
C PRO A 18 -24.77 -13.79 -54.62
N LEU A 19 -24.20 -14.71 -53.86
CA LEU A 19 -24.91 -15.54 -52.89
C LEU A 19 -24.29 -15.26 -51.52
N LEU A 20 -24.94 -14.40 -50.74
CA LEU A 20 -24.60 -14.22 -49.32
C LEU A 20 -25.63 -14.95 -48.44
N PRO A 21 -25.17 -15.53 -47.32
CA PRO A 21 -25.89 -16.53 -46.54
C PRO A 21 -27.02 -15.96 -45.68
N SER A 22 -28.09 -16.74 -45.54
CA SER A 22 -29.13 -16.56 -44.52
C SER A 22 -28.53 -16.43 -43.12
N ALA A 23 -28.73 -15.29 -42.49
CA ALA A 23 -28.43 -15.09 -41.08
C ALA A 23 -29.42 -15.92 -40.23
N ALA A 24 -28.96 -17.04 -39.68
CA ALA A 24 -29.65 -17.73 -38.61
C ALA A 24 -29.57 -16.87 -37.34
N GLY A 25 -30.71 -16.36 -36.89
CA GLY A 25 -30.81 -15.61 -35.64
C GLY A 25 -30.45 -16.50 -34.46
N ALA A 26 -29.28 -16.23 -33.85
CA ALA A 26 -28.95 -16.76 -32.54
C ALA A 26 -29.86 -16.05 -31.53
N ALA A 27 -30.74 -16.81 -30.88
CA ALA A 27 -31.55 -16.32 -29.78
C ALA A 27 -30.61 -15.91 -28.64
N GLU A 28 -30.63 -14.62 -28.31
CA GLU A 28 -29.86 -14.03 -27.22
C GLU A 28 -30.42 -14.55 -25.89
N ALA A 29 -29.63 -15.39 -25.22
CA ALA A 29 -29.98 -15.90 -23.90
C ALA A 29 -30.07 -14.73 -22.91
N PRO A 30 -31.11 -14.64 -22.07
CA PRO A 30 -31.26 -13.54 -21.13
C PRO A 30 -30.06 -13.47 -20.20
N ALA A 31 -29.37 -12.31 -20.22
CA ALA A 31 -28.26 -12.03 -19.34
C ALA A 31 -28.70 -12.19 -17.87
N ALA A 32 -27.99 -13.04 -17.13
CA ALA A 32 -28.19 -13.19 -15.70
C ALA A 32 -28.03 -11.83 -15.00
N PRO A 33 -28.86 -11.51 -13.99
CA PRO A 33 -28.74 -10.25 -13.27
C PRO A 33 -27.35 -10.14 -12.64
N PRO A 34 -26.73 -8.94 -12.62
CA PRO A 34 -25.44 -8.74 -11.99
C PRO A 34 -25.55 -9.09 -10.51
N VAL A 35 -24.87 -10.17 -10.12
CA VAL A 35 -24.70 -10.51 -8.70
C VAL A 35 -23.90 -9.36 -8.09
N ALA A 36 -24.57 -8.53 -7.29
CA ALA A 36 -23.90 -7.47 -6.55
C ALA A 36 -22.82 -8.12 -5.69
N ALA A 37 -21.55 -7.98 -6.10
CA ALA A 37 -20.43 -8.37 -5.26
C ALA A 37 -20.58 -7.58 -3.96
N SER A 38 -20.89 -8.28 -2.86
CA SER A 38 -20.93 -7.66 -1.55
C SER A 38 -19.56 -7.05 -1.31
N ALA A 39 -19.49 -5.72 -1.38
CA ALA A 39 -18.28 -4.97 -1.06
C ALA A 39 -18.03 -5.16 0.44
N GLN A 40 -17.36 -6.27 0.79
CA GLN A 40 -16.98 -6.53 2.17
C GLN A 40 -16.04 -5.42 2.60
N LEU A 41 -16.52 -4.58 3.52
CA LEU A 41 -15.77 -3.48 4.11
C LEU A 41 -14.41 -3.99 4.59
N LYS A 42 -13.34 -3.44 4.02
CA LYS A 42 -11.97 -3.69 4.49
C LYS A 42 -11.83 -3.10 5.89
N ALA A 43 -11.30 -3.87 6.83
CA ALA A 43 -11.03 -3.36 8.16
C ALA A 43 -9.90 -2.31 8.08
N ALA A 44 -10.18 -1.11 8.56
CA ALA A 44 -9.23 0.00 8.55
C ALA A 44 -8.63 0.23 9.97
N PRO A 45 -7.33 0.58 10.08
CA PRO A 45 -6.67 0.82 11.35
C PRO A 45 -7.01 2.18 11.97
N VAL A 46 -7.96 2.94 11.42
CA VAL A 46 -8.28 4.31 11.85
C VAL A 46 -8.52 4.39 13.36
N GLY A 47 -7.94 5.40 14.00
CA GLY A 47 -8.01 5.64 15.44
C GLY A 47 -6.64 5.68 16.13
N VAL A 48 -6.67 5.74 17.46
CA VAL A 48 -5.46 5.79 18.31
C VAL A 48 -5.16 4.40 18.86
N TRP A 49 -3.88 4.06 18.87
CA TRP A 49 -3.35 2.79 19.32
C TRP A 49 -2.16 3.01 20.24
N ASN A 50 -2.06 2.17 21.26
CA ASN A 50 -0.93 2.12 22.17
C ASN A 50 -0.37 0.71 22.23
N GLY A 51 0.95 0.57 22.29
CA GLY A 51 1.56 -0.73 22.55
C GLY A 51 3.07 -0.78 22.40
N THR A 52 3.58 -1.98 22.56
CA THR A 52 5.01 -2.25 22.62
C THR A 52 5.58 -2.50 21.23
N VAL A 53 6.68 -1.82 20.91
CA VAL A 53 7.54 -2.04 19.75
C VAL A 53 8.81 -2.75 20.24
N SER A 54 9.18 -3.86 19.59
CA SER A 54 10.35 -4.67 19.95
C SER A 54 11.34 -4.75 18.80
N PHE A 55 12.62 -4.59 19.11
CA PHE A 55 13.76 -4.58 18.20
C PHE A 55 14.95 -5.29 18.90
N PRO A 56 16.05 -5.63 18.21
CA PRO A 56 17.03 -6.62 18.71
C PRO A 56 17.62 -6.33 20.10
N ASN A 57 17.80 -5.06 20.45
CA ASN A 57 18.41 -4.63 21.70
C ASN A 57 17.41 -4.00 22.69
N GLY A 58 16.10 -4.06 22.44
CA GLY A 58 15.15 -3.46 23.38
C GLY A 58 13.68 -3.45 22.96
N GLN A 59 12.90 -2.78 23.80
CA GLN A 59 11.50 -2.53 23.56
C GLN A 59 11.13 -1.12 24.06
N ILE A 60 10.16 -0.50 23.40
CA ILE A 60 9.59 0.79 23.79
C ILE A 60 8.07 0.74 23.71
N GLU A 61 7.41 1.59 24.49
CA GLU A 61 6.00 1.88 24.28
C GLU A 61 5.86 2.97 23.21
N ALA A 62 4.94 2.76 22.28
CA ALA A 62 4.63 3.69 21.21
C ALA A 62 3.12 3.92 21.12
N ARG A 63 2.76 5.17 20.86
CA ARG A 63 1.39 5.59 20.65
C ARG A 63 1.26 6.21 19.27
N VAL A 64 0.32 5.73 18.47
CA VAL A 64 0.15 6.10 17.05
C VAL A 64 -1.31 6.39 16.73
N SER A 65 -1.56 7.40 15.91
CA SER A 65 -2.87 7.68 15.33
C SER A 65 -2.85 7.39 13.83
N PHE A 66 -3.75 6.53 13.35
CA PHE A 66 -3.99 6.31 11.93
C PHE A 66 -5.21 7.12 11.50
N ARG A 67 -5.08 7.93 10.45
CA ARG A 67 -6.16 8.74 9.88
C ARG A 67 -6.82 8.04 8.70
N ALA A 68 -8.11 8.32 8.47
CA ALA A 68 -8.85 7.75 7.33
C ALA A 68 -8.26 8.11 5.95
N ASN A 69 -7.51 9.21 5.86
CA ASN A 69 -6.87 9.66 4.61
C ASN A 69 -5.57 8.91 4.25
N GLY A 70 -5.19 7.85 4.97
CA GLY A 70 -3.96 7.09 4.70
C GLY A 70 -2.70 7.68 5.31
N THR A 71 -2.80 8.67 6.20
CA THR A 71 -1.65 9.20 6.98
C THR A 71 -1.65 8.69 8.41
N LEU A 72 -0.51 8.80 9.08
CA LEU A 72 -0.36 8.54 10.51
C LEU A 72 0.54 9.58 11.18
N CYS A 73 0.43 9.71 12.50
CA CYS A 73 1.35 10.44 13.36
C CYS A 73 1.73 9.58 14.57
N LEU A 74 2.90 9.84 15.13
CA LEU A 74 3.21 9.43 16.50
C LEU A 74 2.68 10.44 17.49
N ILE A 75 2.11 9.94 18.58
CA ILE A 75 1.68 10.75 19.72
C ILE A 75 2.78 10.65 20.78
N ALA A 76 3.87 11.37 20.55
CA ALA A 76 4.97 11.47 21.50
C ALA A 76 4.61 12.42 22.65
N PRO A 77 5.24 12.27 23.83
CA PRO A 77 5.23 13.31 24.85
C PRO A 77 5.72 14.65 24.29
N PRO A 78 5.31 15.79 24.87
CA PRO A 78 5.89 17.08 24.52
C PRO A 78 7.43 17.06 24.65
N PRO A 79 8.16 17.76 23.78
CA PRO A 79 9.62 17.82 23.86
C PRO A 79 10.07 18.39 25.21
N GLY A 80 11.14 17.81 25.76
CA GLY A 80 11.79 18.27 26.98
C GLY A 80 12.91 19.27 26.69
N PRO A 81 13.61 19.74 27.75
CA PRO A 81 14.76 20.63 27.59
C PRO A 81 15.92 20.01 26.81
N ASP A 82 16.00 18.68 26.76
CA ASP A 82 17.04 17.94 26.03
C ASP A 82 16.62 17.57 24.59
N GLY A 83 15.40 17.96 24.18
CA GLY A 83 14.84 17.68 22.86
C GLY A 83 13.71 16.66 22.89
N GLY A 84 13.52 15.95 21.79
CA GLY A 84 12.38 15.05 21.65
C GLY A 84 12.31 14.29 20.32
N ILE A 85 11.11 13.75 20.09
CA ILE A 85 10.77 12.93 18.93
C ILE A 85 9.47 13.43 18.35
N GLU A 86 9.41 13.52 17.03
CA GLU A 86 8.15 13.65 16.29
C GLU A 86 8.14 12.62 15.15
N GLY A 87 6.98 12.05 14.84
CA GLY A 87 6.87 11.04 13.80
C GLY A 87 5.64 11.21 12.93
N GLN A 88 5.82 11.06 11.63
CA GLN A 88 4.74 11.08 10.64
C GLN A 88 4.94 9.98 9.61
N GLY A 89 3.85 9.58 8.96
CA GLY A 89 3.91 8.49 8.01
C GLY A 89 2.66 8.30 7.18
N THR A 90 2.64 7.18 6.46
CA THR A 90 1.50 6.77 5.63
C THR A 90 1.16 5.30 5.87
N TRP A 91 -0.07 4.94 5.56
CA TRP A 91 -0.57 3.57 5.62
C TRP A 91 -1.52 3.29 4.46
N HIS A 92 -1.61 2.03 4.06
CA HIS A 92 -2.57 1.58 3.05
C HIS A 92 -3.00 0.13 3.32
N THR A 93 -4.26 -0.20 3.02
CA THR A 93 -4.76 -1.57 3.15
C THR A 93 -4.10 -2.49 2.12
N THR A 94 -3.66 -3.67 2.53
CA THR A 94 -3.12 -4.71 1.64
C THR A 94 -4.03 -5.93 1.54
N GLY A 95 -5.08 -6.01 2.36
CA GLY A 95 -6.05 -7.10 2.38
C GLY A 95 -7.27 -6.77 3.23
N ARG A 96 -8.10 -7.79 3.52
CA ARG A 96 -9.32 -7.62 4.34
C ARG A 96 -9.02 -7.11 5.74
N ASN A 97 -7.93 -7.62 6.33
CA ASN A 97 -7.51 -7.37 7.70
C ASN A 97 -5.99 -7.12 7.78
N THR A 98 -5.37 -6.77 6.66
CA THR A 98 -3.93 -6.48 6.58
C THR A 98 -3.72 -5.11 5.96
N PHE A 99 -2.68 -4.43 6.42
CA PHE A 99 -2.25 -3.14 5.91
C PHE A 99 -0.74 -2.99 6.08
N THR A 100 -0.15 -2.06 5.35
CA THR A 100 1.25 -1.68 5.49
C THR A 100 1.30 -0.23 5.94
N PHE A 101 2.26 0.11 6.78
CA PHE A 101 2.54 1.50 7.12
C PHE A 101 4.03 1.77 7.21
N THR A 102 4.42 2.99 6.90
CA THR A 102 5.77 3.49 7.06
C THR A 102 5.72 4.77 7.88
N VAL A 103 6.56 4.85 8.92
CA VAL A 103 6.74 6.05 9.75
C VAL A 103 8.18 6.52 9.61
N LYS A 104 8.37 7.84 9.58
CA LYS A 104 9.66 8.49 9.75
C LYS A 104 9.59 9.35 11.01
N GLU A 105 10.46 9.06 11.95
CA GLU A 105 10.65 9.78 13.21
C GLU A 105 11.88 10.66 13.09
N ARG A 106 11.78 11.89 13.59
CA ARG A 106 12.89 12.84 13.70
C ARG A 106 13.31 12.93 15.16
N PHE A 107 14.58 12.68 15.41
CA PHE A 107 15.23 12.95 16.69
C PHE A 107 15.81 14.36 16.66
N PHE A 108 15.64 15.12 17.75
CA PHE A 108 16.20 16.45 17.86
C PHE A 108 16.64 16.80 19.28
N ASP A 109 17.60 17.71 19.39
CA ASP A 109 18.17 18.19 20.65
C ASP A 109 17.35 19.33 21.29
N GLY A 110 17.78 19.82 22.45
CA GLY A 110 17.14 20.93 23.17
C GLY A 110 17.12 22.27 22.44
N ALA A 111 17.97 22.45 21.42
CA ALA A 111 17.96 23.60 20.53
C ALA A 111 17.06 23.39 19.30
N GLY A 112 16.47 22.20 19.15
CA GLY A 112 15.62 21.82 18.03
C GLY A 112 16.40 21.33 16.81
N ASN A 113 17.72 21.19 16.89
CA ASN A 113 18.52 20.66 15.78
C ASN A 113 18.25 19.18 15.61
N THR A 114 18.06 18.75 14.37
CA THR A 114 17.93 17.32 14.07
C THR A 114 19.24 16.60 14.34
N THR A 115 19.17 15.54 15.13
CA THR A 115 20.30 14.66 15.44
C THR A 115 20.28 13.36 14.65
N GLY A 116 19.12 12.99 14.08
CA GLY A 116 18.96 11.84 13.21
C GLY A 116 17.51 11.52 12.95
N TYR A 117 17.27 10.37 12.32
CA TYR A 117 15.93 9.84 12.08
C TYR A 117 15.85 8.34 12.35
N LEU A 118 14.63 7.87 12.58
CA LEU A 118 14.26 6.47 12.46
C LEU A 118 13.25 6.34 11.33
N ARG A 119 13.44 5.40 10.42
CA ARG A 119 12.41 5.00 9.44
C ARG A 119 11.99 3.57 9.76
N ALA A 120 10.71 3.33 9.96
CA ALA A 120 10.19 1.99 10.19
C ALA A 120 9.07 1.66 9.20
N THR A 121 9.16 0.50 8.57
CA THR A 121 8.14 -0.05 7.66
C THR A 121 7.58 -1.34 8.22
N HIS A 122 6.27 -1.40 8.36
CA HIS A 122 5.56 -2.50 9.01
C HIS A 122 4.52 -3.10 8.08
N ARG A 123 4.47 -4.44 8.06
CA ARG A 123 3.32 -5.22 7.59
C ARG A 123 2.49 -5.61 8.81
N ALA A 124 1.23 -5.21 8.80
CA ALA A 124 0.36 -5.28 9.95
C ALA A 124 -0.86 -6.18 9.69
N THR A 125 -1.30 -6.87 10.74
CA THR A 125 -2.58 -7.60 10.78
C THR A 125 -3.45 -6.99 11.86
N LEU A 126 -4.69 -6.65 11.50
CA LEU A 126 -5.72 -6.11 12.38
C LEU A 126 -6.71 -7.22 12.78
N ARG A 127 -6.90 -7.46 14.07
CA ARG A 127 -7.88 -8.40 14.62
C ARG A 127 -8.67 -7.73 15.75
N GLY A 128 -9.86 -7.24 15.43
CA GLY A 128 -10.68 -6.46 16.36
C GLY A 128 -9.96 -5.20 16.81
N ASP A 129 -9.65 -5.11 18.10
CA ASP A 129 -8.95 -3.99 18.72
C ASP A 129 -7.47 -4.30 19.01
N ARG A 130 -6.87 -5.19 18.20
CA ARG A 130 -5.44 -5.53 18.25
C ARG A 130 -4.79 -5.39 16.87
N ILE A 131 -3.62 -4.78 16.84
CA ILE A 131 -2.69 -4.80 15.70
C ILE A 131 -1.45 -5.60 16.11
N THR A 132 -0.97 -6.45 15.21
CA THR A 132 0.35 -7.07 15.30
C THR A 132 1.13 -6.79 14.03
N THR A 133 2.41 -6.51 14.15
CA THR A 133 3.25 -6.16 12.99
C THR A 133 4.55 -6.92 12.95
N VAL A 134 5.06 -7.12 11.74
CA VAL A 134 6.46 -7.44 11.45
C VAL A 134 7.00 -6.42 10.46
N GLY A 135 8.26 -6.04 10.57
CA GLY A 135 8.80 -4.95 9.80
C GLY A 135 10.31 -4.81 9.91
N GLU A 136 10.79 -3.69 9.40
CA GLU A 136 12.19 -3.28 9.43
C GLU A 136 12.28 -1.81 9.86
N GLY A 137 13.18 -1.52 10.79
CA GLY A 137 13.60 -0.19 11.19
C GLY A 137 14.97 0.14 10.62
N ALA A 138 15.23 1.41 10.37
CA ALA A 138 16.53 1.91 9.93
C ALA A 138 16.86 3.23 10.63
N PHE A 139 18.03 3.32 11.24
CA PHE A 139 18.57 4.59 11.73
C PHE A 139 19.19 5.35 10.58
N LEU A 140 18.95 6.66 10.55
CA LEU A 140 19.51 7.56 9.57
C LEU A 140 20.20 8.73 10.26
N ASP A 141 21.30 9.19 9.67
CA ASP A 141 22.00 10.39 10.07
C ASP A 141 21.12 11.65 9.87
N ALA A 142 21.60 12.81 10.32
CA ALA A 142 20.88 14.07 10.17
C ALA A 142 20.67 14.51 8.70
N ALA A 143 21.48 14.00 7.76
CA ALA A 143 21.32 14.21 6.32
C ALA A 143 20.32 13.24 5.67
N GLY A 144 19.90 12.19 6.40
CA GLY A 144 18.97 11.17 5.95
C GLY A 144 19.63 9.98 5.25
N HIS A 145 20.94 9.79 5.41
CA HIS A 145 21.62 8.57 4.97
C HIS A 145 21.44 7.47 6.01
N GLU A 146 21.22 6.25 5.54
CA GLU A 146 21.08 5.08 6.42
C GLU A 146 22.41 4.69 7.05
N GLU A 147 22.40 4.45 8.36
CA GLU A 147 23.57 4.02 9.13
C GLU A 147 23.45 2.54 9.54
N ASP A 148 22.24 2.10 9.90
CA ASP A 148 21.97 0.74 10.36
C ASP A 148 20.50 0.35 10.12
N SER A 149 20.23 -0.95 10.05
CA SER A 149 18.88 -1.51 9.90
C SER A 149 18.67 -2.75 10.76
N PHE A 150 17.42 -2.95 11.20
CA PHE A 150 17.07 -3.99 12.15
C PHE A 150 15.63 -4.48 11.99
N PRO A 151 15.35 -5.75 12.30
CA PRO A 151 13.99 -6.25 12.31
C PRO A 151 13.21 -5.61 13.47
N VAL A 152 11.95 -5.26 13.21
CA VAL A 152 11.06 -4.71 14.23
C VAL A 152 9.73 -5.46 14.25
N THR A 153 9.19 -5.67 15.45
CA THR A 153 7.83 -6.18 15.64
C THR A 153 7.07 -5.26 16.57
N SER A 154 5.74 -5.32 16.54
CA SER A 154 4.93 -4.58 17.51
C SER A 154 3.61 -5.28 17.81
N GLN A 155 3.10 -5.02 19.00
CA GLN A 155 1.77 -5.42 19.43
C GLN A 155 1.05 -4.21 20.01
N MET A 156 -0.05 -3.80 19.38
CA MET A 156 -0.78 -2.60 19.78
C MET A 156 -2.24 -2.93 20.09
N ARG A 157 -2.82 -2.16 21.01
CA ARG A 157 -4.23 -2.19 21.38
C ARG A 157 -4.89 -0.87 21.04
N ARG A 158 -6.14 -0.96 20.61
CA ARG A 158 -6.93 0.23 20.31
C ARG A 158 -7.24 0.97 21.60
N GLU A 159 -6.95 2.26 21.58
CA GLU A 159 -7.33 3.20 22.64
C GLU A 159 -8.60 3.97 22.25
N SER A 160 -8.68 4.41 20.98
CA SER A 160 -9.81 5.17 20.45
C SER A 160 -10.09 4.81 18.99
N ARG A 161 -11.35 4.96 18.55
CA ARG A 161 -11.75 4.86 17.13
C ARG A 161 -11.66 6.20 16.40
N LYS A 162 -11.57 7.30 17.14
CA LYS A 162 -11.32 8.64 16.62
C LYS A 162 -9.82 8.89 16.60
N ASP A 163 -9.30 9.39 15.48
CA ASP A 163 -7.92 9.86 15.38
C ASP A 163 -7.66 11.09 16.27
N ALA A 164 -6.40 11.28 16.67
CA ALA A 164 -5.96 12.35 17.58
C ALA A 164 -5.01 13.35 16.93
N CYS A 165 -4.54 13.03 15.72
CA CYS A 165 -3.96 13.98 14.80
C CYS A 165 -4.84 13.91 13.56
#